data_AF-A0A1T5GPF5-F1
#
_entry.id   AF-A0A1T5GPF5-F1
#
_cell.length_a   1.000
_cell.length_b   1.000
_cell.length_c   1.000
_cell.angle_alpha   90.00
_cell.angle_beta   90.00
_cell.angle_gamma   90.00
#
_symmetry.space_group_name_H-M   'P 1'
#
loop_
_entity.id
_entity.type
_entity.pdbx_description
1 polymer ?
#
loop_
_entity_poly.entity_id
_entity_poly.type
_entity_poly.pdbx_seq_one_letter_code
_entity_poly.pdbx_strand_id
1 'polypeptide(L)'
;MIGGGPVVGRRAFAAGLSALLLACTSVGGAAASTVGQVMTVTGPVSPDQIGPALMHEHLFVDWFENMPADASADEVAPEVRRRMQQAGWPVPRTAEQARFFNSPDLTLDMIDDLRRDWRLRTNYRIDDEALARREVAAFAAAGGRTIVDLTPYGLGRDPARLKRLAAASGLNIVMGTGWYRWPFHPDAVAAMSVDDLAAIMIRDVERGGADGIRAGIIGEIPVDSRSIRIPAGSAPSDEEVRARSGAARKRLLALPVAERDAVDPGDIYDAAELKVLRAAARASRRTGAALSLHGVDPWIGYLRVVAEEGADLHRVIIGHADYILADRALLQMALARGVTLQADYRLQYYPNQSPVGDVGALVAGIAWAVAHGHRDQILLSLDICNKVGLRHYGGGGYATLHNHILPKLRAAGVGEEDIRHILVDNPRRLLTMASPRS
;
A
#
# COMPACT_ATOMS: atom_id res chain seq x y z
N MET A 1 13.42 6.37 -35.23
CA MET A 1 14.43 6.84 -34.25
C MET A 1 13.72 7.76 -33.26
N ILE A 2 13.33 7.21 -32.10
CA ILE A 2 12.61 7.94 -31.06
C ILE A 2 13.52 7.86 -29.84
N GLY A 3 14.02 9.01 -29.40
CA GLY A 3 15.02 9.12 -28.34
C GLY A 3 14.44 8.69 -27.00
N GLY A 4 15.06 7.68 -26.39
CA GLY A 4 14.87 7.37 -24.98
C GLY A 4 15.42 8.52 -24.14
N GLY A 5 14.53 9.19 -23.40
CA GLY A 5 14.95 10.08 -22.33
C GLY A 5 15.72 9.31 -21.26
N PRO A 6 16.67 9.94 -20.55
CA PRO A 6 17.51 9.24 -19.60
C PRO A 6 16.66 8.74 -18.42
N VAL A 7 16.66 7.43 -18.21
CA VAL A 7 16.23 6.82 -16.96
C VAL A 7 17.15 7.36 -15.87
N VAL A 8 16.56 8.03 -14.89
CA VAL A 8 17.27 8.66 -13.77
C VAL A 8 17.97 7.55 -12.97
N GLY A 9 19.27 7.38 -13.20
CA GLY A 9 20.07 6.31 -12.60
C GLY A 9 20.33 6.52 -11.10
N ARG A 10 20.62 5.42 -10.40
CA ARG A 10 20.96 5.26 -8.96
C ARG A 10 21.74 6.40 -8.29
N ARG A 11 22.58 7.16 -9.03
CA ARG A 11 23.35 8.30 -8.51
C ARG A 11 22.51 9.56 -8.24
N ALA A 12 21.42 9.77 -8.97
CA ALA A 12 20.56 10.94 -8.79
C ALA A 12 19.69 10.83 -7.53
N PHE A 13 19.30 9.62 -7.11
CA PHE A 13 18.51 9.41 -5.90
C PHE A 13 19.35 9.58 -4.61
N ALA A 14 20.60 9.09 -4.59
CA ALA A 14 21.52 9.31 -3.46
C ALA A 14 21.88 10.80 -3.29
N ALA A 15 22.12 11.52 -4.39
CA ALA A 15 22.31 12.98 -4.36
C ALA A 15 21.03 13.72 -3.96
N GLY A 16 19.86 13.21 -4.39
CA GLY A 16 18.54 13.70 -3.98
C GLY A 16 18.22 13.49 -2.51
N LEU A 17 18.71 12.41 -1.87
CA LEU A 17 18.42 12.11 -0.47
C LEU A 17 19.24 12.95 0.52
N SER A 18 20.51 13.21 0.22
CA SER A 18 21.30 14.20 0.97
C SER A 18 20.75 15.62 0.78
N ALA A 19 20.25 15.95 -0.42
CA ALA A 19 19.52 17.18 -0.66
C ALA A 19 18.16 17.22 0.06
N LEU A 20 17.47 16.09 0.24
CA LEU A 20 16.20 15.98 0.99
C LEU A 20 16.38 16.36 2.46
N LEU A 21 17.48 15.94 3.10
CA LEU A 21 17.83 16.29 4.49
C LEU A 21 18.28 17.76 4.59
N LEU A 22 19.07 18.26 3.63
CA LEU A 22 19.51 19.66 3.57
C LEU A 22 18.36 20.64 3.24
N ALA A 23 17.33 20.20 2.51
CA ALA A 23 16.15 21.00 2.21
C ALA A 23 15.15 21.07 3.38
N CYS A 24 15.23 20.16 4.36
CA CYS A 24 14.42 20.25 5.59
C CYS A 24 14.82 21.45 6.46
N THR A 25 16.07 21.95 6.34
CA THR A 25 16.58 23.06 7.17
C THR A 25 16.49 24.44 6.50
N SER A 26 16.08 24.55 5.23
CA SER A 26 16.21 25.80 4.48
C SER A 26 15.11 26.08 3.44
N VAL A 27 13.85 26.23 3.87
CA VAL A 27 12.88 27.10 3.15
C VAL A 27 11.93 27.73 4.18
N GLY A 28 12.06 29.05 4.36
CA GLY A 28 11.22 29.87 5.22
C GLY A 28 9.93 30.28 4.49
N GLY A 29 8.81 29.76 4.97
CA GLY A 29 7.46 30.14 4.56
C GLY A 29 6.45 29.16 5.19
N ALA A 30 5.55 29.66 6.04
CA ALA A 30 4.49 28.82 6.60
C ALA A 30 3.54 28.41 5.47
N ALA A 31 3.50 27.12 5.12
CA ALA A 31 2.51 26.59 4.19
C ALA A 31 1.10 26.80 4.79
N ALA A 32 0.12 27.11 3.95
CA ALA A 32 -1.27 27.24 4.39
C ALA A 32 -1.73 25.94 5.08
N SER A 33 -2.35 26.10 6.25
CA SER A 33 -2.89 24.98 7.03
C SER A 33 -3.89 24.19 6.18
N THR A 34 -3.76 22.86 6.21
CA THR A 34 -4.69 21.93 5.55
C THR A 34 -5.68 21.32 6.50
N VAL A 35 -5.66 21.69 7.78
CA VAL A 35 -6.61 21.19 8.77
C VAL A 35 -8.03 21.43 8.28
N GLY A 36 -8.86 20.38 8.31
CA GLY A 36 -10.23 20.44 7.82
C GLY A 36 -10.37 20.38 6.29
N GLN A 37 -9.30 20.14 5.55
CA GLN A 37 -9.31 19.93 4.09
C GLN A 37 -8.80 18.53 3.74
N VAL A 38 -9.14 18.08 2.53
CA VAL A 38 -8.56 16.88 1.91
C VAL A 38 -7.46 17.33 0.95
N MET A 39 -6.24 16.83 1.13
CA MET A 39 -5.12 17.18 0.24
C MET A 39 -5.05 16.21 -0.94
N THR A 40 -5.18 16.74 -2.16
CA THR A 40 -5.02 16.00 -3.41
C THR A 40 -3.75 16.45 -4.14
N VAL A 41 -3.33 15.72 -5.17
CA VAL A 41 -2.17 16.09 -6.01
C VAL A 41 -2.36 17.39 -6.81
N THR A 42 -3.59 17.87 -6.95
CA THR A 42 -3.92 19.16 -7.58
C THR A 42 -4.11 20.29 -6.56
N GLY A 43 -4.07 20.00 -5.26
CA GLY A 43 -4.24 20.96 -4.16
C GLY A 43 -5.29 20.52 -3.14
N PRO A 44 -5.54 21.36 -2.11
CA PRO A 44 -6.60 21.09 -1.14
C PRO A 44 -7.98 21.22 -1.78
N VAL A 45 -8.88 20.32 -1.41
CA VAL A 45 -10.31 20.34 -1.77
C VAL A 45 -11.17 20.26 -0.50
N SER A 46 -12.42 20.73 -0.61
CA SER A 46 -13.37 20.57 0.48
C SER A 46 -13.66 19.09 0.72
N PRO A 47 -13.81 18.64 1.98
CA PRO A 47 -14.21 17.27 2.30
C PRO A 47 -15.49 16.80 1.57
N ASP A 48 -16.40 17.71 1.23
CA ASP A 48 -17.64 17.37 0.52
C ASP A 48 -17.43 17.04 -0.97
N GLN A 49 -16.24 17.32 -1.52
CA GLN A 49 -15.91 17.10 -2.93
C GLN A 49 -15.34 15.70 -3.23
N ILE A 50 -15.07 14.88 -2.21
CA ILE A 50 -14.39 13.60 -2.44
C ILE A 50 -15.29 12.52 -3.02
N GLY A 51 -16.60 12.54 -2.71
CA GLY A 51 -17.56 11.50 -3.13
C GLY A 51 -17.10 10.05 -2.84
N PRO A 52 -17.59 9.06 -3.60
CA PRO A 52 -17.17 7.67 -3.48
C PRO A 52 -15.67 7.50 -3.77
N ALA A 53 -14.96 6.86 -2.85
CA ALA A 53 -13.50 6.71 -2.90
C ALA A 53 -13.02 5.24 -2.92
N LEU A 54 -11.93 5.00 -3.64
CA LEU A 54 -11.05 3.86 -3.44
C LEU A 54 -9.86 4.31 -2.58
N MET A 55 -9.69 3.71 -1.40
CA MET A 55 -8.77 4.17 -0.36
C MET A 55 -7.36 3.57 -0.43
N HIS A 56 -7.13 2.61 -1.33
CA HIS A 56 -5.83 1.97 -1.55
C HIS A 56 -5.77 1.40 -2.96
N GLU A 57 -5.04 2.10 -3.82
CA GLU A 57 -4.72 1.68 -5.18
C GLU A 57 -3.27 2.04 -5.53
N HIS A 58 -2.79 1.54 -6.67
CA HIS A 58 -1.53 1.95 -7.28
C HIS A 58 -1.76 2.29 -8.75
N LEU A 59 -1.81 3.58 -9.07
CA LEU A 59 -2.03 4.09 -10.43
C LEU A 59 -0.74 4.05 -11.24
N PHE A 60 0.39 4.23 -10.56
CA PHE A 60 1.73 4.02 -11.10
C PHE A 60 2.58 3.30 -10.08
N VAL A 61 3.20 2.19 -10.47
CA VAL A 61 4.07 1.39 -9.58
C VAL A 61 5.15 0.70 -10.38
N ASP A 62 6.36 0.63 -9.81
CA ASP A 62 7.46 -0.18 -10.30
C ASP A 62 8.07 -0.94 -9.11
N TRP A 63 7.70 -2.21 -8.97
CA TRP A 63 8.20 -3.09 -7.91
C TRP A 63 9.71 -3.38 -8.03
N PHE A 64 10.34 -2.95 -9.12
CA PHE A 64 11.77 -3.11 -9.38
C PHE A 64 12.56 -1.80 -9.33
N GLU A 65 11.96 -0.67 -8.95
CA GLU A 65 12.62 0.65 -8.92
C GLU A 65 13.98 0.60 -8.20
N ASN A 66 14.01 0.03 -6.99
CA ASN A 66 15.22 -0.12 -6.18
C ASN A 66 15.88 -1.50 -6.30
N MET A 67 15.39 -2.34 -7.21
CA MET A 67 16.08 -3.58 -7.55
C MET A 67 17.14 -3.29 -8.63
N PRO A 68 18.29 -4.00 -8.65
CA PRO A 68 19.31 -3.81 -9.67
C PRO A 68 18.72 -3.95 -11.10
N ALA A 69 18.86 -2.88 -11.89
CA ALA A 69 18.24 -2.70 -13.21
C ALA A 69 18.85 -3.60 -14.32
N ASP A 70 19.97 -4.25 -14.02
CA ASP A 70 20.84 -5.01 -14.92
C ASP A 70 20.63 -6.53 -14.85
N ALA A 71 19.61 -7.01 -14.13
CA ALA A 71 19.22 -8.42 -14.16
C ALA A 71 18.59 -8.78 -15.53
N SER A 72 19.41 -8.97 -16.56
CA SER A 72 19.04 -9.71 -17.77
C SER A 72 18.84 -11.19 -17.43
N ALA A 73 18.02 -11.89 -18.21
CA ALA A 73 17.52 -13.23 -17.92
C ALA A 73 18.57 -14.32 -17.73
N ASP A 74 19.79 -14.12 -18.21
CA ASP A 74 20.81 -15.17 -18.17
C ASP A 74 21.52 -15.24 -16.81
N GLU A 75 21.47 -14.16 -16.02
CA GLU A 75 22.13 -14.05 -14.72
C GLU A 75 21.31 -13.13 -13.81
N VAL A 76 20.26 -13.64 -13.14
CA VAL A 76 19.72 -12.91 -11.98
C VAL A 76 20.86 -12.83 -10.98
N ALA A 77 21.50 -11.66 -10.89
CA ALA A 77 22.68 -11.47 -10.06
C ALA A 77 22.41 -12.02 -8.66
N PRO A 78 23.34 -12.76 -8.03
CA PRO A 78 23.10 -13.40 -6.74
C PRO A 78 22.53 -12.45 -5.68
N GLU A 79 22.88 -11.17 -5.74
CA GLU A 79 22.33 -10.12 -4.88
C GLU A 79 20.85 -9.81 -5.16
N VAL A 80 20.43 -9.72 -6.43
CA VAL A 80 19.02 -9.53 -6.83
C VAL A 80 18.19 -10.71 -6.38
N ARG A 81 18.66 -11.92 -6.69
CA ARG A 81 18.03 -13.18 -6.26
C ARG A 81 17.86 -13.20 -4.74
N ARG A 82 18.89 -12.78 -4.00
CA ARG A 82 18.87 -12.71 -2.54
C ARG A 82 17.85 -11.69 -2.03
N ARG A 83 17.83 -10.46 -2.54
CA ARG A 83 16.83 -9.44 -2.16
C ARG A 83 15.40 -9.88 -2.47
N MET A 84 15.18 -10.51 -3.63
CA MET A 84 13.88 -11.07 -4.01
C MET A 84 13.44 -12.20 -3.07
N GLN A 85 14.33 -13.14 -2.74
CA GLN A 85 14.04 -14.20 -1.76
C GLN A 85 13.72 -13.62 -0.37
N GLN A 86 14.45 -12.59 0.05
CA GLN A 86 14.24 -11.90 1.32
C GLN A 86 12.90 -11.16 1.39
N ALA A 87 12.42 -10.66 0.24
CA ALA A 87 11.09 -10.09 0.08
C ALA A 87 9.97 -11.14 -0.02
N GLY A 88 10.30 -12.43 0.07
CA GLY A 88 9.35 -13.52 -0.17
C GLY A 88 8.88 -13.61 -1.62
N TRP A 89 9.63 -13.02 -2.57
CA TRP A 89 9.30 -13.03 -3.98
C TRP A 89 9.85 -14.30 -4.65
N PRO A 90 9.04 -15.04 -5.42
CA PRO A 90 9.54 -16.21 -6.10
C PRO A 90 10.56 -15.80 -7.17
N VAL A 91 11.74 -16.42 -7.11
CA VAL A 91 12.83 -16.23 -8.07
C VAL A 91 12.76 -17.33 -9.13
N PRO A 92 12.95 -17.00 -10.44
CA PRO A 92 13.03 -17.99 -11.50
C PRO A 92 14.01 -19.12 -11.16
N ARG A 93 13.57 -20.37 -11.29
CA ARG A 93 14.35 -21.57 -10.95
C ARG A 93 14.98 -22.24 -12.15
N THR A 94 14.44 -22.01 -13.34
CA THR A 94 14.93 -22.57 -14.61
C THR A 94 15.21 -21.44 -15.60
N ALA A 95 16.03 -21.72 -16.62
CA ALA A 95 16.27 -20.79 -17.73
C ALA A 95 14.97 -20.42 -18.47
N GLU A 96 14.01 -21.35 -18.54
CA GLU A 96 12.70 -21.10 -19.13
C GLU A 96 11.88 -20.09 -18.32
N GLN A 97 11.80 -20.28 -17.00
CA GLN A 97 11.15 -19.31 -16.10
C GLN A 97 11.85 -17.95 -16.14
N ALA A 98 13.18 -17.92 -16.32
CA ALA A 98 13.94 -16.69 -16.44
C ALA A 98 13.61 -15.96 -17.75
N ARG A 99 13.49 -16.68 -18.87
CA ARG A 99 13.02 -16.10 -20.15
C ARG A 99 11.61 -15.53 -20.01
N PHE A 100 10.68 -16.30 -19.43
CA PHE A 100 9.32 -15.83 -19.18
C PHE A 100 9.29 -14.59 -18.29
N PHE A 101 10.06 -14.58 -17.21
CA PHE A 101 10.15 -13.43 -16.30
C PHE A 101 10.58 -12.14 -17.00
N ASN A 102 11.36 -12.27 -18.06
CA ASN A 102 11.91 -11.19 -18.86
C ASN A 102 11.13 -10.85 -20.12
N SER A 103 9.99 -11.51 -20.35
CA SER A 103 9.17 -11.21 -21.51
C SER A 103 8.80 -9.71 -21.52
N PRO A 104 8.93 -9.04 -22.68
CA PRO A 104 8.80 -7.59 -22.77
C PRO A 104 7.38 -7.09 -22.52
N ASP A 105 6.39 -7.95 -22.71
CA ASP A 105 4.97 -7.63 -22.57
C ASP A 105 4.23 -8.73 -21.81
N LEU A 106 3.10 -8.34 -21.22
CA LEU A 106 2.09 -9.25 -20.68
C LEU A 106 1.02 -9.47 -21.75
N THR A 107 0.76 -10.73 -22.10
CA THR A 107 -0.30 -11.13 -23.02
C THR A 107 -1.25 -12.14 -22.38
N LEU A 108 -2.45 -12.31 -22.95
CA LEU A 108 -3.50 -13.15 -22.36
C LEU A 108 -3.14 -14.65 -22.33
N ASP A 109 -2.32 -15.13 -23.27
CA ASP A 109 -1.81 -16.50 -23.32
C ASP A 109 -0.85 -16.82 -22.16
N MET A 110 -0.22 -15.81 -21.55
CA MET A 110 0.67 -15.98 -20.40
C MET A 110 -0.07 -16.17 -19.08
N ILE A 111 -1.39 -15.95 -19.04
CA ILE A 111 -2.18 -16.04 -17.81
C ILE A 111 -2.11 -17.44 -17.19
N ASP A 112 -2.05 -18.51 -17.99
CA ASP A 112 -1.96 -19.87 -17.45
C ASP A 112 -0.62 -20.11 -16.73
N ASP A 113 0.48 -19.60 -17.27
CA ASP A 113 1.78 -19.67 -16.59
C ASP A 113 1.76 -18.87 -15.28
N LEU A 114 1.14 -17.68 -15.28
CA LEU A 114 0.98 -16.88 -14.06
C LEU A 114 0.13 -17.60 -13.00
N ARG A 115 -0.85 -18.43 -13.39
CA ARG A 115 -1.61 -19.30 -12.45
C ARG A 115 -0.75 -20.39 -11.84
N ARG A 116 0.26 -20.86 -12.58
CA ARG A 116 1.24 -21.85 -12.12
C ARG A 116 2.37 -21.22 -11.29
N ASP A 117 2.13 -20.03 -10.75
CA ASP A 117 3.06 -19.26 -9.94
C ASP A 117 4.31 -18.77 -10.67
N TRP A 118 4.28 -18.72 -12.00
CA TRP A 118 5.32 -18.03 -12.75
C TRP A 118 5.18 -16.53 -12.54
N ARG A 119 6.30 -15.82 -12.61
CA ARG A 119 6.35 -14.37 -12.41
C ARG A 119 6.80 -13.70 -13.68
N LEU A 120 6.16 -12.59 -14.00
CA LEU A 120 6.49 -11.75 -15.12
C LEU A 120 6.86 -10.37 -14.58
N ARG A 121 8.06 -9.88 -14.87
CA ARG A 121 8.53 -8.57 -14.39
C ARG A 121 7.60 -7.45 -14.82
N THR A 122 7.20 -7.44 -16.09
CA THR A 122 6.34 -6.40 -16.68
C THR A 122 4.93 -6.40 -16.11
N ASN A 123 4.47 -7.50 -15.50
CA ASN A 123 3.21 -7.52 -14.76
C ASN A 123 3.27 -6.62 -13.51
N TYR A 124 4.42 -6.54 -12.84
CA TYR A 124 4.62 -5.73 -11.62
C TYR A 124 5.14 -4.33 -11.94
N ARG A 125 4.71 -3.77 -13.07
CA ARG A 125 5.03 -2.40 -13.45
C ARG A 125 3.82 -1.78 -14.12
N ILE A 126 3.22 -0.77 -13.51
CA ILE A 126 2.14 0.03 -14.09
C ILE A 126 2.72 1.42 -14.34
N ASP A 127 3.00 1.73 -15.60
CA ASP A 127 3.72 2.95 -15.98
C ASP A 127 3.18 3.65 -17.25
N ASP A 128 2.10 3.12 -17.85
CA ASP A 128 1.46 3.70 -19.03
C ASP A 128 0.32 4.66 -18.61
N GLU A 129 0.56 5.97 -18.74
CA GLU A 129 -0.42 7.03 -18.43
C GLU A 129 -1.69 6.94 -19.30
N ALA A 130 -1.57 6.56 -20.56
CA ALA A 130 -2.72 6.46 -21.46
C ALA A 130 -3.60 5.27 -21.08
N LEU A 131 -2.98 4.16 -20.67
CA LEU A 131 -3.70 3.01 -20.11
C LEU A 131 -4.33 3.36 -18.77
N ALA A 132 -3.59 3.96 -17.83
CA ALA A 132 -4.11 4.37 -16.53
C ALA A 132 -5.36 5.25 -16.68
N ARG A 133 -5.34 6.24 -17.60
CA ARG A 133 -6.51 7.07 -17.92
C ARG A 133 -7.72 6.26 -18.38
N ARG A 134 -7.52 5.25 -19.24
CA ARG A 134 -8.62 4.40 -19.71
C ARG A 134 -9.20 3.54 -18.59
N GLU A 135 -8.35 3.03 -17.70
CA GLU A 135 -8.75 2.17 -16.58
C GLU A 135 -9.55 2.95 -15.53
N VAL A 136 -9.08 4.13 -15.11
CA VAL A 136 -9.80 4.95 -14.12
C VAL A 136 -11.10 5.56 -14.66
N ALA A 137 -11.23 5.70 -15.99
CA ALA A 137 -12.47 6.17 -16.60
C ALA A 137 -13.65 5.22 -16.32
N ALA A 138 -13.40 3.91 -16.16
CA ALA A 138 -14.44 2.96 -15.78
C ALA A 138 -14.93 3.19 -14.35
N PHE A 139 -14.02 3.53 -13.42
CA PHE A 139 -14.38 3.91 -12.05
C PHE A 139 -15.18 5.21 -12.02
N ALA A 140 -14.75 6.24 -12.75
CA ALA A 140 -15.49 7.50 -12.87
C ALA A 140 -16.90 7.28 -13.45
N ALA A 141 -17.03 6.46 -14.50
CA ALA A 141 -18.31 6.11 -15.11
C ALA A 141 -19.25 5.33 -14.17
N ALA A 142 -18.70 4.56 -13.23
CA ALA A 142 -19.45 3.85 -12.20
C ALA A 142 -19.89 4.76 -11.03
N GLY A 143 -19.53 6.05 -11.05
CA GLY A 143 -19.85 7.03 -10.00
C GLY A 143 -18.72 7.32 -9.02
N GLY A 144 -17.55 6.72 -9.23
CA GLY A 144 -16.33 6.98 -8.47
C GLY A 144 -15.83 8.42 -8.61
N ARG A 145 -15.22 8.96 -7.55
CA ARG A 145 -14.77 10.36 -7.48
C ARG A 145 -13.35 10.53 -6.96
N THR A 146 -12.91 9.68 -6.04
CA THR A 146 -11.57 9.78 -5.44
C THR A 146 -10.83 8.45 -5.52
N ILE A 147 -9.54 8.52 -5.84
CA ILE A 147 -8.61 7.38 -5.73
C ILE A 147 -7.45 7.82 -4.83
N VAL A 148 -7.12 6.99 -3.85
CA VAL A 148 -5.93 7.14 -3.02
C VAL A 148 -4.84 6.23 -3.58
N ASP A 149 -3.78 6.84 -4.09
CA ASP A 149 -2.56 6.14 -4.53
C ASP A 149 -1.62 5.98 -3.34
N LEU A 150 -1.41 4.76 -2.89
CA LEU A 150 -0.55 4.43 -1.75
C LEU A 150 0.83 3.95 -2.16
N THR A 151 1.30 4.24 -3.39
CA THR A 151 2.65 3.91 -3.83
C THR A 151 3.68 4.72 -3.04
N PRO A 152 4.48 4.08 -2.16
CA PRO A 152 5.44 4.76 -1.30
C PRO A 152 6.78 4.97 -2.01
N TYR A 153 7.74 5.58 -1.30
CA TYR A 153 9.12 5.63 -1.78
C TYR A 153 9.69 4.22 -1.98
N GLY A 154 10.30 4.01 -3.14
CA GLY A 154 10.95 2.77 -3.55
C GLY A 154 10.10 1.78 -4.32
N LEU A 155 8.85 2.15 -4.61
CA LEU A 155 7.96 1.43 -5.53
C LEU A 155 7.51 2.28 -6.73
N GLY A 156 8.25 3.34 -7.08
CA GLY A 156 8.01 4.14 -8.29
C GLY A 156 7.02 5.30 -8.14
N ARG A 157 6.84 5.86 -6.93
CA ARG A 157 5.95 6.99 -6.68
C ARG A 157 6.25 8.17 -7.63
N ASP A 158 5.26 8.61 -8.40
CA ASP A 158 5.39 9.71 -9.37
C ASP A 158 4.31 10.79 -9.19
N PRO A 159 4.56 11.82 -8.36
CA PRO A 159 3.60 12.89 -8.08
C PRO A 159 3.16 13.66 -9.33
N ALA A 160 4.06 13.84 -10.30
CA ALA A 160 3.78 14.60 -11.52
C ALA A 160 2.83 13.86 -12.45
N ARG A 161 3.00 12.53 -12.60
CA ARG A 161 2.05 11.67 -13.34
C ARG A 161 0.69 11.63 -12.68
N LEU A 162 0.64 11.47 -11.35
CA LEU A 162 -0.62 11.50 -10.61
C LEU A 162 -1.37 12.81 -10.84
N LYS A 163 -0.67 13.96 -10.79
CA LYS A 163 -1.28 15.28 -11.06
C LYS A 163 -1.82 15.40 -12.48
N ARG A 164 -1.10 14.91 -13.49
CA ARG A 164 -1.59 14.89 -14.89
C ARG A 164 -2.81 13.99 -15.04
N LEU A 165 -2.80 12.81 -14.42
CA LEU A 165 -3.91 11.87 -14.45
C LEU A 165 -5.16 12.45 -13.76
N ALA A 166 -4.99 13.11 -12.60
CA ALA A 166 -6.08 13.81 -11.91
C ALA A 166 -6.72 14.87 -12.82
N ALA A 167 -5.89 15.74 -13.41
CA ALA A 167 -6.36 16.78 -14.33
C ALA A 167 -7.08 16.22 -15.57
N ALA A 168 -6.56 15.12 -16.15
CA ALA A 168 -7.11 14.52 -17.35
C ALA A 168 -8.39 13.68 -17.12
N SER A 169 -8.55 13.13 -15.92
CA SER A 169 -9.70 12.28 -15.56
C SER A 169 -10.82 13.04 -14.83
N GLY A 170 -10.50 14.15 -14.18
CA GLY A 170 -11.42 14.87 -13.30
C GLY A 170 -11.66 14.17 -11.95
N LEU A 171 -10.91 13.11 -11.65
CA LEU A 171 -10.92 12.44 -10.35
C LEU A 171 -10.05 13.20 -9.35
N ASN A 172 -10.44 13.20 -8.08
CA ASN A 172 -9.53 13.55 -7.02
C ASN A 172 -8.52 12.41 -6.85
N ILE A 173 -7.23 12.73 -6.84
CA ILE A 173 -6.18 11.75 -6.55
C ILE A 173 -5.45 12.20 -5.29
N VAL A 174 -5.50 11.38 -4.25
CA VAL A 174 -4.75 11.59 -3.01
C VAL A 174 -3.50 10.72 -3.06
N MET A 175 -2.34 11.32 -2.80
CA MET A 175 -1.06 10.62 -2.84
C MET A 175 -0.59 10.28 -1.42
N GLY A 176 -0.04 9.08 -1.26
CA GLY A 176 0.64 8.62 -0.05
C GLY A 176 2.10 9.09 0.11
N THR A 177 2.63 8.95 1.31
CA THR A 177 4.06 9.06 1.61
C THR A 177 4.48 7.99 2.61
N GLY A 178 5.76 7.63 2.64
CA GLY A 178 6.31 6.61 3.52
C GLY A 178 7.21 5.65 2.76
N TRP A 179 7.55 4.54 3.40
CA TRP A 179 8.38 3.49 2.82
C TRP A 179 7.69 2.15 2.97
N TYR A 180 7.85 1.31 1.96
CA TYR A 180 7.34 -0.05 1.97
C TYR A 180 8.21 -1.00 2.79
N ARG A 181 8.13 -2.31 2.54
CA ARG A 181 8.98 -3.35 3.16
C ARG A 181 10.46 -3.10 2.89
N TRP A 182 11.31 -3.48 3.84
CA TRP A 182 12.75 -3.21 3.83
C TRP A 182 13.51 -3.67 2.56
N PRO A 183 13.14 -4.76 1.85
CA PRO A 183 13.85 -5.15 0.63
C PRO A 183 13.69 -4.15 -0.54
N PHE A 184 12.68 -3.29 -0.47
CA PHE A 184 12.39 -2.24 -1.46
C PHE A 184 12.97 -0.89 -1.07
N HIS A 185 13.57 -0.80 0.13
CA HIS A 185 14.19 0.43 0.58
C HIS A 185 15.40 0.78 -0.30
N PRO A 186 15.56 2.06 -0.66
CA PRO A 186 16.87 2.57 -1.05
C PRO A 186 17.90 2.33 0.06
N ASP A 187 19.15 2.01 -0.29
CA ASP A 187 20.19 1.66 0.68
C ASP A 187 20.39 2.73 1.78
N ALA A 188 20.18 4.00 1.44
CA ALA A 188 20.30 5.12 2.37
C ALA A 188 19.29 5.09 3.53
N VAL A 189 18.13 4.42 3.36
CA VAL A 189 17.13 4.28 4.44
C VAL A 189 17.69 3.46 5.61
N ALA A 190 18.64 2.54 5.36
CA ALA A 190 19.27 1.77 6.41
C ALA A 190 19.97 2.68 7.45
N ALA A 191 20.64 3.74 6.99
CA ALA A 191 21.38 4.68 7.82
C ALA A 191 20.50 5.77 8.48
N MET A 192 19.27 5.96 8.02
CA MET A 192 18.36 6.98 8.56
C MET A 192 17.80 6.58 9.93
N SER A 193 17.68 7.56 10.83
CA SER A 193 16.99 7.42 12.11
C SER A 193 15.46 7.44 11.94
N VAL A 194 14.73 7.12 13.01
CA VAL A 194 13.27 7.27 13.05
C VAL A 194 12.86 8.73 12.78
N ASP A 195 13.61 9.70 13.31
CA ASP A 195 13.28 11.12 13.17
C ASP A 195 13.57 11.64 11.77
N ASP A 196 14.63 11.15 11.10
CA ASP A 196 14.91 11.49 9.70
C ASP A 196 13.77 11.04 8.78
N LEU A 197 13.29 9.80 8.97
CA LEU A 197 12.18 9.25 8.20
C LEU A 197 10.88 10.01 8.48
N ALA A 198 10.61 10.32 9.75
CA ALA A 198 9.44 11.10 10.14
C ALA A 198 9.46 12.51 9.53
N ALA A 199 10.62 13.19 9.55
CA ALA A 199 10.78 14.52 9.00
C ALA A 199 10.46 14.58 7.50
N ILE A 200 10.84 13.56 6.73
CA ILE A 200 10.52 13.47 5.30
C ILE A 200 9.01 13.30 5.08
N MET A 201 8.35 12.39 5.82
CA MET A 201 6.89 12.20 5.71
C MET A 201 6.13 13.46 6.14
N ILE A 202 6.56 14.13 7.20
CA ILE A 202 6.01 15.42 7.65
C ILE A 202 6.15 16.47 6.55
N ARG A 203 7.34 16.60 5.95
CA ARG A 203 7.57 17.54 4.84
C ARG A 203 6.67 17.23 3.65
N ASP A 204 6.57 15.98 3.23
CA ASP A 204 5.71 15.58 2.11
C ASP A 204 4.25 15.99 2.35
N VAL A 205 3.75 15.86 3.57
CA VAL A 205 2.40 16.26 3.95
C VAL A 205 2.23 17.78 4.04
N GLU A 206 3.18 18.50 4.62
CA GLU A 206 3.05 19.94 4.91
C GLU A 206 3.45 20.84 3.73
N ARG A 207 4.46 20.43 2.96
CA ARG A 207 5.13 21.27 1.95
C ARG A 207 5.23 20.59 0.58
N GLY A 208 5.18 19.26 0.56
CA GLY A 208 5.42 18.45 -0.63
C GLY A 208 6.88 18.02 -0.76
N GLY A 209 7.12 17.10 -1.69
CA GLY A 209 8.47 16.68 -2.06
C GLY A 209 9.23 17.77 -2.82
N ALA A 210 10.30 17.40 -3.53
CA ALA A 210 11.03 18.32 -4.40
C ALA A 210 10.15 18.91 -5.52
N ASP A 211 9.09 18.20 -5.90
CA ASP A 211 8.05 18.63 -6.86
C ASP A 211 7.01 19.61 -6.30
N GLY A 212 6.98 19.85 -4.98
CA GLY A 212 6.01 20.72 -4.31
C GLY A 212 4.57 20.17 -4.25
N ILE A 213 4.34 18.92 -4.67
CA ILE A 213 3.05 18.24 -4.59
C ILE A 213 2.98 17.53 -3.23
N ARG A 214 1.91 17.82 -2.49
CA ARG A 214 1.73 17.36 -1.12
C ARG A 214 1.06 15.99 -1.06
N ALA A 215 1.51 15.17 -0.12
CA ALA A 215 0.82 13.94 0.27
C ALA A 215 -0.42 14.27 1.12
N GLY A 216 -1.48 13.47 0.98
CA GLY A 216 -2.70 13.60 1.78
C GLY A 216 -2.89 12.51 2.83
N ILE A 217 -2.07 11.47 2.78
CA ILE A 217 -2.11 10.32 3.69
C ILE A 217 -0.69 9.77 3.87
N ILE A 218 -0.42 9.12 5.00
CA ILE A 218 0.84 8.41 5.25
C ILE A 218 0.58 6.92 5.03
N GLY A 219 1.26 6.32 4.08
CA GLY A 219 1.10 4.93 3.71
C GLY A 219 1.47 4.63 2.25
N GLU A 220 1.51 3.35 1.88
CA GLU A 220 1.30 2.19 2.78
C GLU A 220 2.56 1.84 3.60
N ILE A 221 2.42 1.62 4.91
CA ILE A 221 3.52 1.29 5.83
C ILE A 221 3.53 -0.20 6.16
N PRO A 222 4.66 -0.92 6.01
CA PRO A 222 4.70 -2.37 6.17
C PRO A 222 4.48 -2.82 7.62
N VAL A 223 3.62 -3.82 7.79
CA VAL A 223 3.54 -4.67 8.99
C VAL A 223 3.40 -6.13 8.55
N ASP A 224 4.49 -6.72 8.05
CA ASP A 224 4.50 -8.05 7.43
C ASP A 224 5.39 -9.03 8.20
N SER A 225 4.79 -9.93 8.97
CA SER A 225 5.51 -10.94 9.75
C SER A 225 6.13 -12.05 8.89
N ARG A 226 5.91 -12.02 7.56
CA ARG A 226 6.60 -12.90 6.61
C ARG A 226 7.98 -12.36 6.25
N SER A 227 8.25 -11.07 6.52
CA SER A 227 9.57 -10.49 6.33
C SER A 227 10.63 -11.24 7.14
N ILE A 228 11.72 -11.61 6.47
CA ILE A 228 12.81 -12.35 7.11
C ILE A 228 13.58 -11.38 7.99
N ARG A 229 13.79 -11.75 9.26
CA ARG A 229 14.68 -10.99 10.14
C ARG A 229 16.13 -11.24 9.78
N ILE A 230 16.82 -10.19 9.43
CA ILE A 230 18.25 -10.23 9.10
C ILE A 230 19.01 -9.39 10.12
N PRO A 231 19.78 -10.02 11.02
CA PRO A 231 20.67 -9.27 11.90
C PRO A 231 21.59 -8.34 11.10
N ALA A 232 21.78 -7.12 11.59
CA ALA A 232 22.68 -6.15 10.98
C ALA A 232 24.09 -6.77 10.79
N GLY A 233 24.64 -6.65 9.59
CA GLY A 233 25.95 -7.21 9.24
C GLY A 233 25.98 -8.73 8.94
N SER A 234 24.84 -9.41 8.95
CA SER A 234 24.75 -10.84 8.58
C SER A 234 24.41 -11.03 7.09
N ALA A 235 24.91 -12.11 6.50
CA ALA A 235 24.62 -12.51 5.12
C ALA A 235 24.12 -13.98 5.09
N PRO A 236 22.87 -14.24 5.51
CA PRO A 236 22.35 -15.61 5.62
C PRO A 236 22.33 -16.32 4.26
N SER A 237 22.53 -17.64 4.28
CA SER A 237 22.43 -18.50 3.10
C SER A 237 20.97 -18.63 2.64
N ASP A 238 20.75 -19.04 1.38
CA ASP A 238 19.42 -19.31 0.82
C ASP A 238 18.62 -20.33 1.66
N GLU A 239 19.31 -21.29 2.28
CA GLU A 239 18.69 -22.28 3.16
C GLU A 239 18.21 -21.65 4.47
N GLU A 240 19.01 -20.78 5.08
CA GLU A 240 18.64 -20.05 6.29
C GLU A 240 17.49 -19.07 6.04
N VAL A 241 17.52 -18.37 4.91
CA VAL A 241 16.43 -17.50 4.44
C VAL A 241 15.13 -18.31 4.37
N ARG A 242 15.14 -19.48 3.73
CA ARG A 242 13.97 -20.37 3.65
C ARG A 242 13.52 -20.88 5.02
N ALA A 243 14.44 -21.29 5.88
CA ALA A 243 14.12 -21.84 7.20
C ALA A 243 13.54 -20.80 8.17
N ARG A 244 13.94 -19.53 8.04
CA ARG A 244 13.49 -18.42 8.90
C ARG A 244 12.21 -17.77 8.40
N SER A 245 11.97 -17.78 7.09
CA SER A 245 10.79 -17.19 6.47
C SER A 245 9.51 -17.79 7.09
N GLY A 246 8.67 -16.91 7.66
CA GLY A 246 7.40 -17.28 8.27
C GLY A 246 7.49 -18.11 9.55
N ALA A 247 8.67 -18.40 10.11
CA ALA A 247 8.79 -19.20 11.34
C ALA A 247 8.20 -18.48 12.56
N ALA A 248 8.49 -17.18 12.72
CA ALA A 248 7.90 -16.35 13.76
C ALA A 248 6.39 -16.22 13.59
N ARG A 249 5.93 -15.97 12.36
CA ARG A 249 4.51 -15.97 12.00
C ARG A 249 3.83 -17.29 12.37
N LYS A 250 4.43 -18.43 12.04
CA LYS A 250 3.87 -19.76 12.37
C LYS A 250 3.69 -19.94 13.88
N ARG A 251 4.66 -19.51 14.69
CA ARG A 251 4.56 -19.55 16.16
C ARG A 251 3.44 -18.63 16.67
N LEU A 252 3.38 -17.40 16.17
CA LEU A 252 2.32 -16.44 16.51
C LEU A 252 0.93 -16.99 16.18
N LEU A 253 0.75 -17.57 14.99
CA LEU A 253 -0.55 -18.08 14.55
C LEU A 253 -0.96 -19.37 15.26
N ALA A 254 -0.02 -20.09 15.87
CA ALA A 254 -0.33 -21.25 16.70
C ALA A 254 -0.90 -20.85 18.08
N LEU A 255 -0.71 -19.61 18.52
CA LEU A 255 -1.30 -19.11 19.77
C LEU A 255 -2.79 -18.81 19.60
N PRO A 256 -3.61 -19.07 20.64
CA PRO A 256 -4.98 -18.54 20.72
C PRO A 256 -5.00 -17.03 20.51
N VAL A 257 -6.03 -16.51 19.83
CA VAL A 257 -6.13 -15.07 19.48
C VAL A 257 -5.93 -14.16 20.71
N ALA A 258 -6.54 -14.52 21.85
CA ALA A 258 -6.43 -13.76 23.09
C ALA A 258 -4.99 -13.69 23.67
N GLU A 259 -4.13 -14.67 23.36
CA GLU A 259 -2.74 -14.69 23.83
C GLU A 259 -1.79 -13.92 22.91
N ARG A 260 -2.19 -13.69 21.64
CA ARG A 260 -1.34 -13.00 20.66
C ARG A 260 -1.05 -11.55 21.05
N ASP A 261 -1.92 -10.91 21.82
CA ASP A 261 -1.72 -9.54 22.30
C ASP A 261 -0.53 -9.42 23.26
N ALA A 262 -0.10 -10.49 23.92
CA ALA A 262 1.05 -10.47 24.82
C ALA A 262 2.40 -10.53 24.09
N VAL A 263 2.43 -10.97 22.83
CA VAL A 263 3.67 -11.18 22.05
C VAL A 263 4.32 -9.86 21.70
N ASP A 264 5.61 -9.64 21.99
CA ASP A 264 6.31 -8.41 21.62
C ASP A 264 6.36 -8.23 20.07
N PRO A 265 6.01 -7.05 19.51
CA PRO A 265 6.17 -6.80 18.07
C PRO A 265 7.61 -6.96 17.57
N GLY A 266 8.63 -6.69 18.38
CA GLY A 266 10.04 -6.96 18.06
C GLY A 266 10.35 -8.46 17.92
N ASP A 267 9.56 -9.31 18.56
CA ASP A 267 9.63 -10.77 18.41
C ASP A 267 8.94 -11.28 17.16
N ILE A 268 8.33 -10.42 16.35
CA ILE A 268 7.62 -10.77 15.11
C ILE A 268 8.19 -10.02 13.90
N TYR A 269 8.30 -8.70 13.97
CA TYR A 269 8.65 -7.84 12.83
C TYR A 269 10.14 -7.54 12.75
N ASP A 270 10.61 -7.19 11.54
CA ASP A 270 11.98 -6.76 11.34
C ASP A 270 12.21 -5.35 11.93
N ALA A 271 13.40 -5.11 12.48
CA ALA A 271 13.75 -3.82 13.09
C ALA A 271 13.67 -2.65 12.08
N ALA A 272 13.97 -2.89 10.81
CA ALA A 272 13.85 -1.88 9.76
C ALA A 272 12.37 -1.52 9.48
N GLU A 273 11.46 -2.48 9.53
CA GLU A 273 10.02 -2.23 9.38
C GLU A 273 9.46 -1.49 10.60
N LEU A 274 9.83 -1.92 11.81
CA LEU A 274 9.45 -1.22 13.04
C LEU A 274 9.98 0.22 13.09
N LYS A 275 11.19 0.47 12.55
CA LYS A 275 11.74 1.82 12.40
C LYS A 275 10.84 2.71 11.54
N VAL A 276 10.39 2.21 10.39
CA VAL A 276 9.48 2.93 9.49
C VAL A 276 8.10 3.12 10.14
N LEU A 277 7.57 2.09 10.82
CA LEU A 277 6.30 2.17 11.52
C LEU A 277 6.30 3.27 12.60
N ARG A 278 7.37 3.32 13.40
CA ARG A 278 7.53 4.37 14.43
C ARG A 278 7.58 5.76 13.81
N ALA A 279 8.35 5.92 12.73
CA ALA A 279 8.45 7.18 12.03
C ALA A 279 7.09 7.63 11.47
N ALA A 280 6.33 6.71 10.89
CA ALA A 280 5.02 6.99 10.31
C ALA A 280 3.98 7.37 11.36
N ALA A 281 4.01 6.70 12.53
CA ALA A 281 3.18 7.06 13.67
C ALA A 281 3.49 8.48 14.18
N ARG A 282 4.78 8.85 14.31
CA ARG A 282 5.19 10.23 14.65
C ARG A 282 4.70 11.24 13.62
N ALA A 283 4.87 10.94 12.34
CA ALA A 283 4.44 11.83 11.26
C ALA A 283 2.90 12.02 11.27
N SER A 284 2.13 10.94 11.46
CA SER A 284 0.68 10.98 11.59
C SER A 284 0.24 11.84 12.77
N ARG A 285 0.83 11.62 13.96
CA ARG A 285 0.57 12.43 15.17
C ARG A 285 0.82 13.92 14.92
N ARG A 286 1.93 14.25 14.26
CA ARG A 286 2.38 15.63 14.03
C ARG A 286 1.62 16.38 12.95
N THR A 287 1.14 15.68 11.93
CA THR A 287 0.47 16.30 10.77
C THR A 287 -1.04 16.19 10.81
N GLY A 288 -1.58 15.25 11.58
CA GLY A 288 -2.99 14.90 11.56
C GLY A 288 -3.41 14.06 10.35
N ALA A 289 -2.49 13.67 9.47
CA ALA A 289 -2.77 12.75 8.36
C ALA A 289 -3.13 11.35 8.89
N ALA A 290 -4.05 10.66 8.20
CA ALA A 290 -4.33 9.26 8.48
C ALA A 290 -3.10 8.38 8.16
N LEU A 291 -3.00 7.25 8.85
CA LEU A 291 -1.93 6.26 8.69
C LEU A 291 -2.49 4.97 8.11
N SER A 292 -2.10 4.62 6.88
CA SER A 292 -2.46 3.37 6.23
C SER A 292 -1.34 2.34 6.36
N LEU A 293 -1.68 1.17 6.90
CA LEU A 293 -0.77 0.06 7.14
C LEU A 293 -1.02 -1.08 6.15
N HIS A 294 0.05 -1.65 5.61
CA HIS A 294 0.03 -2.89 4.82
C HIS A 294 -0.12 -4.10 5.76
N GLY A 295 -1.37 -4.39 6.15
CA GLY A 295 -1.77 -5.30 7.23
C GLY A 295 -2.00 -6.76 6.85
N VAL A 296 -1.04 -7.42 6.21
CA VAL A 296 -1.17 -8.81 5.72
C VAL A 296 -1.28 -9.88 6.82
N ASP A 297 -1.04 -9.51 8.07
CA ASP A 297 -1.09 -10.43 9.19
C ASP A 297 -2.45 -10.44 9.88
N PRO A 298 -2.97 -11.63 10.24
CA PRO A 298 -4.15 -11.76 11.09
C PRO A 298 -3.78 -11.55 12.59
N TRP A 299 -2.97 -10.52 12.85
CA TRP A 299 -2.52 -10.07 14.16
C TRP A 299 -2.31 -8.56 14.13
N ILE A 300 -2.65 -7.88 15.23
CA ILE A 300 -2.66 -6.41 15.31
C ILE A 300 -1.77 -5.87 16.44
N GLY A 301 -0.83 -6.67 16.95
CA GLY A 301 0.02 -6.26 18.07
C GLY A 301 0.97 -5.11 17.76
N TYR A 302 1.25 -4.86 16.48
CA TYR A 302 1.97 -3.66 16.00
C TYR A 302 1.25 -2.35 16.34
N LEU A 303 -0.06 -2.36 16.60
CA LEU A 303 -0.79 -1.15 17.00
C LEU A 303 -0.27 -0.57 18.32
N ARG A 304 0.37 -1.37 19.18
CA ARG A 304 1.04 -0.85 20.39
C ARG A 304 2.19 0.07 20.04
N VAL A 305 3.00 -0.30 19.04
CA VAL A 305 4.09 0.55 18.54
C VAL A 305 3.53 1.88 18.03
N VAL A 306 2.40 1.84 17.31
CA VAL A 306 1.72 3.04 16.82
C VAL A 306 1.20 3.92 17.98
N ALA A 307 0.61 3.30 18.99
CA ALA A 307 0.09 4.00 20.18
C ALA A 307 1.21 4.56 21.08
N GLU A 308 2.31 3.84 21.26
CA GLU A 308 3.51 4.29 21.99
C GLU A 308 4.10 5.57 21.40
N GLU A 309 4.06 5.71 20.07
CA GLU A 309 4.51 6.92 19.36
C GLU A 309 3.46 8.05 19.36
N GLY A 310 2.32 7.81 20.02
CA GLY A 310 1.25 8.78 20.27
C GLY A 310 0.31 9.04 19.09
N ALA A 311 0.32 8.18 18.06
CA ALA A 311 -0.61 8.31 16.94
C ALA A 311 -2.06 7.96 17.36
N ASP A 312 -3.02 8.61 16.72
CA ASP A 312 -4.44 8.35 16.96
C ASP A 312 -4.88 7.07 16.25
N LEU A 313 -5.18 6.01 17.01
CA LEU A 313 -5.65 4.75 16.44
C LEU A 313 -6.95 4.89 15.63
N HIS A 314 -7.80 5.89 15.92
CA HIS A 314 -9.01 6.16 15.13
C HIS A 314 -8.73 6.72 13.73
N ARG A 315 -7.48 7.09 13.46
CA ARG A 315 -6.98 7.52 12.15
C ARG A 315 -6.05 6.49 11.50
N VAL A 316 -5.94 5.30 12.08
CA VAL A 316 -5.18 4.18 11.53
C VAL A 316 -6.10 3.30 10.68
N ILE A 317 -5.64 3.02 9.47
CA ILE A 317 -6.26 2.09 8.52
C ILE A 317 -5.38 0.83 8.48
N ILE A 318 -6.00 -0.33 8.69
CA ILE A 318 -5.37 -1.63 8.43
C ILE A 318 -5.80 -2.07 7.02
N GLY A 319 -4.92 -1.92 6.04
CA GLY A 319 -5.03 -2.51 4.71
C GLY A 319 -4.88 -4.03 4.77
N HIS A 320 -5.33 -4.74 3.74
CA HIS A 320 -5.37 -6.20 3.69
C HIS A 320 -6.09 -6.86 4.88
N ALA A 321 -7.03 -6.13 5.51
CA ALA A 321 -7.79 -6.63 6.65
C ALA A 321 -8.79 -7.72 6.25
N ASP A 322 -8.78 -8.20 5.00
CA ASP A 322 -9.64 -9.27 4.48
C ASP A 322 -9.68 -10.51 5.39
N TYR A 323 -8.53 -10.92 5.93
CA TYR A 323 -8.43 -12.05 6.86
C TYR A 323 -8.98 -11.74 8.24
N ILE A 324 -8.82 -10.49 8.71
CA ILE A 324 -9.39 -10.03 9.98
C ILE A 324 -10.91 -9.96 9.84
N LEU A 325 -11.42 -9.43 8.74
CA LEU A 325 -12.85 -9.29 8.48
C LEU A 325 -13.54 -10.64 8.31
N ALA A 326 -12.85 -11.65 7.75
CA ALA A 326 -13.39 -13.00 7.58
C ALA A 326 -13.39 -13.85 8.88
N ASP A 327 -12.69 -13.43 9.93
CA ASP A 327 -12.62 -14.13 11.22
C ASP A 327 -13.28 -13.30 12.32
N ARG A 328 -14.33 -13.86 12.96
CA ARG A 328 -15.12 -13.11 13.94
C ARG A 328 -14.31 -12.64 15.15
N ALA A 329 -13.40 -13.47 15.66
CA ALA A 329 -12.64 -13.15 16.86
C ALA A 329 -11.61 -12.06 16.56
N LEU A 330 -10.93 -12.15 15.40
CA LEU A 330 -9.99 -11.12 14.95
C LEU A 330 -10.69 -9.80 14.66
N LEU A 331 -11.84 -9.84 13.99
CA LEU A 331 -12.66 -8.67 13.70
C LEU A 331 -13.05 -7.94 14.97
N GLN A 332 -13.61 -8.65 15.96
CA GLN A 332 -14.01 -8.05 17.24
C GLN A 332 -12.81 -7.43 17.98
N MET A 333 -11.68 -8.15 18.00
CA MET A 333 -10.45 -7.66 18.61
C MET A 333 -9.96 -6.36 17.95
N ALA A 334 -9.97 -6.30 16.61
CA ALA A 334 -9.52 -5.11 15.90
C ALA A 334 -10.49 -3.93 16.02
N LEU A 335 -11.80 -4.17 15.93
CA LEU A 335 -12.82 -3.13 16.13
C LEU A 335 -12.71 -2.48 17.53
N ALA A 336 -12.44 -3.28 18.57
CA ALA A 336 -12.24 -2.80 19.93
C ALA A 336 -11.03 -1.85 20.09
N ARG A 337 -10.06 -1.88 19.16
CA ARG A 337 -8.92 -0.94 19.15
C ARG A 337 -9.24 0.40 18.51
N GLY A 338 -10.41 0.57 17.88
CA GLY A 338 -10.85 1.82 17.27
C GLY A 338 -10.28 2.09 15.87
N VAL A 339 -9.47 1.17 15.32
CA VAL A 339 -8.91 1.28 13.96
C VAL A 339 -9.97 1.09 12.88
N THR A 340 -9.67 1.53 11.67
CA THR A 340 -10.49 1.26 10.47
C THR A 340 -9.91 0.07 9.72
N LEU A 341 -10.75 -0.90 9.35
CA LEU A 341 -10.39 -2.11 8.61
C LEU A 341 -10.73 -1.94 7.14
N GLN A 342 -9.74 -2.14 6.27
CA GLN A 342 -9.92 -2.02 4.83
C GLN A 342 -9.84 -3.40 4.16
N ALA A 343 -10.90 -3.75 3.45
CA ALA A 343 -10.89 -4.89 2.53
C ALA A 343 -10.43 -4.41 1.16
N ASP A 344 -9.27 -4.86 0.72
CA ASP A 344 -8.65 -4.40 -0.54
C ASP A 344 -7.97 -5.53 -1.33
N TYR A 345 -7.70 -6.69 -0.71
CA TYR A 345 -6.94 -7.76 -1.33
C TYR A 345 -7.81 -8.82 -2.01
N ARG A 346 -8.89 -9.28 -1.35
CA ARG A 346 -9.73 -10.39 -1.83
C ARG A 346 -10.95 -9.94 -2.63
N LEU A 347 -11.19 -8.63 -2.71
CA LEU A 347 -12.28 -8.04 -3.50
C LEU A 347 -11.94 -7.94 -5.00
N GLN A 348 -10.67 -8.16 -5.34
CA GLN A 348 -10.13 -8.04 -6.68
C GLN A 348 -10.55 -9.20 -7.58
N TYR A 349 -10.53 -8.96 -8.89
CA TYR A 349 -10.59 -10.03 -9.88
C TYR A 349 -9.26 -10.12 -10.63
N TYR A 350 -8.52 -11.17 -10.32
CA TYR A 350 -7.27 -11.53 -10.97
C TYR A 350 -7.46 -12.79 -11.82
N PRO A 351 -7.25 -12.72 -13.14
CA PRO A 351 -7.40 -13.87 -14.02
C PRO A 351 -6.38 -14.97 -13.69
N ASN A 352 -5.27 -14.64 -13.03
CA ASN A 352 -4.21 -15.56 -12.62
C ASN A 352 -4.34 -16.12 -11.18
N GLN A 353 -5.26 -15.63 -10.34
CA GLN A 353 -5.32 -16.05 -8.93
C GLN A 353 -6.65 -16.70 -8.52
N SER A 354 -7.80 -16.36 -9.12
CA SER A 354 -9.05 -17.05 -8.76
C SER A 354 -10.22 -16.75 -9.71
N PRO A 355 -11.17 -17.69 -9.92
CA PRO A 355 -12.56 -17.32 -10.15
C PRO A 355 -13.09 -16.59 -8.89
N VAL A 356 -14.06 -15.69 -9.02
CA VAL A 356 -14.63 -14.78 -7.98
C VAL A 356 -15.37 -15.53 -6.82
N GLY A 357 -14.79 -16.59 -6.27
CA GLY A 357 -15.47 -17.65 -5.53
C GLY A 357 -15.49 -17.54 -4.01
N ASP A 358 -14.57 -16.80 -3.37
CA ASP A 358 -14.41 -16.81 -1.90
C ASP A 358 -14.47 -15.41 -1.27
N VAL A 359 -15.34 -14.54 -1.78
CA VAL A 359 -15.67 -13.25 -1.12
C VAL A 359 -16.77 -13.40 -0.06
N GLY A 360 -17.38 -14.59 0.07
CA GLY A 360 -18.55 -14.82 0.92
C GLY A 360 -18.27 -14.56 2.41
N ALA A 361 -17.17 -15.10 2.94
CA ALA A 361 -16.78 -14.88 4.33
C ALA A 361 -16.48 -13.40 4.62
N LEU A 362 -15.82 -12.72 3.68
CA LEU A 362 -15.52 -11.29 3.78
C LEU A 362 -16.79 -10.43 3.78
N VAL A 363 -17.71 -10.69 2.85
CA VAL A 363 -19.02 -10.03 2.78
C VAL A 363 -19.82 -10.25 4.07
N ALA A 364 -19.84 -11.48 4.60
CA ALA A 364 -20.51 -11.80 5.87
C ALA A 364 -19.84 -11.11 7.07
N GLY A 365 -18.52 -10.97 7.05
CA GLY A 365 -17.74 -10.21 8.02
C GLY A 365 -18.16 -8.74 8.08
N ILE A 366 -18.16 -8.09 6.90
CA ILE A 366 -18.57 -6.69 6.73
C ILE A 366 -20.03 -6.49 7.14
N ALA A 367 -20.95 -7.33 6.65
CA ALA A 367 -22.37 -7.22 6.96
C ALA A 367 -22.62 -7.33 8.47
N TRP A 368 -21.93 -8.26 9.15
CA TRP A 368 -22.00 -8.35 10.60
C TRP A 368 -21.47 -7.10 11.29
N ALA A 369 -20.32 -6.56 10.86
CA ALA A 369 -19.75 -5.36 11.47
C ALA A 369 -20.73 -4.17 11.39
N VAL A 370 -21.34 -3.98 10.21
CA VAL A 370 -22.38 -2.96 9.99
C VAL A 370 -23.58 -3.20 10.92
N ALA A 371 -24.11 -4.43 10.96
CA ALA A 371 -25.27 -4.78 11.79
C ALA A 371 -25.01 -4.61 13.30
N HIS A 372 -23.75 -4.58 13.74
CA HIS A 372 -23.34 -4.36 15.13
C HIS A 372 -22.81 -2.94 15.39
N GLY A 373 -23.10 -1.98 14.49
CA GLY A 373 -22.81 -0.56 14.71
C GLY A 373 -21.38 -0.13 14.37
N HIS A 374 -20.60 -0.96 13.68
CA HIS A 374 -19.20 -0.68 13.34
C HIS A 374 -19.01 -0.19 11.89
N ARG A 375 -20.05 0.36 11.25
CA ARG A 375 -19.97 0.87 9.88
C ARG A 375 -18.88 1.93 9.69
N ASP A 376 -18.59 2.71 10.73
CA ASP A 376 -17.60 3.80 10.71
C ASP A 376 -16.15 3.29 10.64
N GLN A 377 -15.94 1.99 10.84
CA GLN A 377 -14.62 1.33 10.88
C GLN A 377 -14.37 0.44 9.66
N ILE A 378 -15.17 0.55 8.59
CA ILE A 378 -15.02 -0.28 7.39
C ILE A 378 -14.65 0.58 6.17
N LEU A 379 -13.64 0.14 5.42
CA LEU A 379 -13.28 0.65 4.11
C LEU A 379 -13.23 -0.48 3.08
N LEU A 380 -13.40 -0.11 1.82
CA LEU A 380 -13.27 -1.01 0.69
C LEU A 380 -12.35 -0.38 -0.36
N SER A 381 -11.44 -1.18 -0.91
CA SER A 381 -10.65 -0.81 -2.08
C SER A 381 -10.35 -2.07 -2.90
N LEU A 382 -9.42 -1.96 -3.84
CA LEU A 382 -9.04 -3.05 -4.71
C LEU A 382 -7.54 -3.24 -4.80
N ASP A 383 -6.68 -2.43 -4.16
CA ASP A 383 -5.21 -2.62 -4.16
C ASP A 383 -4.67 -3.11 -5.52
N ILE A 384 -5.09 -2.43 -6.61
CA ILE A 384 -4.62 -2.83 -7.94
C ILE A 384 -3.16 -2.38 -8.04
N CYS A 385 -2.26 -3.34 -7.90
CA CYS A 385 -0.80 -3.12 -7.82
C CYS A 385 -0.01 -3.85 -8.94
N ASN A 386 -0.70 -4.48 -9.88
CA ASN A 386 -0.10 -5.17 -11.03
C ASN A 386 -1.02 -5.18 -12.26
N LYS A 387 -0.43 -5.39 -13.44
CA LYS A 387 -1.13 -5.26 -14.73
C LYS A 387 -2.29 -6.24 -14.87
N VAL A 388 -2.18 -7.48 -14.42
CA VAL A 388 -3.28 -8.47 -14.51
C VAL A 388 -4.55 -8.06 -13.74
N GLY A 389 -4.47 -7.07 -12.84
CA GLY A 389 -5.64 -6.51 -12.15
C GLY A 389 -6.42 -5.51 -13.01
N LEU A 390 -5.78 -4.94 -14.03
CA LEU A 390 -6.37 -3.98 -14.95
C LEU A 390 -7.28 -4.70 -15.95
N ARG A 391 -8.37 -4.03 -16.36
CA ARG A 391 -9.34 -4.58 -17.31
C ARG A 391 -8.69 -4.90 -18.66
N HIS A 392 -7.73 -4.10 -19.09
CA HIS A 392 -6.99 -4.31 -20.33
C HIS A 392 -6.32 -5.68 -20.42
N TYR A 393 -5.88 -6.23 -19.29
CA TYR A 393 -5.23 -7.54 -19.20
C TYR A 393 -6.16 -8.65 -18.70
N GLY A 394 -7.48 -8.41 -18.74
CA GLY A 394 -8.49 -9.39 -18.32
C GLY A 394 -8.83 -9.39 -16.83
N GLY A 395 -8.30 -8.45 -16.06
CA GLY A 395 -8.69 -8.21 -14.66
C GLY A 395 -10.01 -7.46 -14.51
N GLY A 396 -10.41 -7.21 -13.27
CA GLY A 396 -11.66 -6.50 -12.96
C GLY A 396 -11.57 -4.98 -13.11
N GLY A 397 -10.37 -4.41 -12.96
CA GLY A 397 -10.12 -2.98 -12.96
C GLY A 397 -10.82 -2.23 -11.82
N TYR A 398 -10.69 -0.89 -11.84
CA TYR A 398 -11.12 -0.02 -10.73
C TYR A 398 -12.65 0.06 -10.53
N ALA A 399 -13.47 -0.48 -11.44
CA ALA A 399 -14.92 -0.53 -11.30
C ALA A 399 -15.44 -1.79 -10.60
N THR A 400 -14.55 -2.75 -10.26
CA THR A 400 -14.92 -4.05 -9.67
C THR A 400 -15.82 -3.91 -8.45
N LEU A 401 -15.51 -2.95 -7.57
CA LEU A 401 -16.28 -2.70 -6.36
C LEU A 401 -17.76 -2.46 -6.69
N HIS A 402 -18.03 -1.50 -7.59
CA HIS A 402 -19.37 -1.10 -8.00
C HIS A 402 -20.12 -2.23 -8.72
N ASN A 403 -19.43 -2.94 -9.61
CA ASN A 403 -20.03 -3.92 -10.51
C ASN A 403 -20.29 -5.27 -9.83
N HIS A 404 -19.47 -5.65 -8.85
CA HIS A 404 -19.46 -7.02 -8.32
C HIS A 404 -19.56 -7.10 -6.80
N ILE A 405 -18.99 -6.16 -6.06
CA ILE A 405 -18.92 -6.25 -4.59
C ILE A 405 -20.13 -5.59 -3.93
N LEU A 406 -20.50 -4.36 -4.34
CA LEU A 406 -21.65 -3.68 -3.76
C LEU A 406 -22.96 -4.47 -3.93
N PRO A 407 -23.26 -5.12 -5.08
CA PRO A 407 -24.42 -6.01 -5.19
C PRO A 407 -24.40 -7.17 -4.18
N LYS A 408 -23.23 -7.72 -3.85
CA LYS A 408 -23.10 -8.80 -2.86
C LYS A 408 -23.32 -8.30 -1.44
N LEU A 409 -22.82 -7.10 -1.10
CA LEU A 409 -23.09 -6.47 0.20
C LEU A 409 -24.59 -6.20 0.40
N ARG A 410 -25.26 -5.68 -0.64
CA ARG A 410 -26.73 -5.49 -0.64
C ARG A 410 -27.47 -6.79 -0.41
N ALA A 411 -27.10 -7.85 -1.14
CA ALA A 411 -27.68 -9.17 -0.97
C ALA A 411 -27.45 -9.76 0.43
N ALA A 412 -26.38 -9.35 1.11
CA ALA A 412 -26.08 -9.70 2.50
C ALA A 412 -26.72 -8.79 3.55
N GLY A 413 -27.56 -7.83 3.14
CA GLY A 413 -28.33 -6.96 4.05
C GLY A 413 -27.66 -5.64 4.43
N VAL A 414 -26.55 -5.25 3.79
CA VAL A 414 -25.94 -3.92 3.98
C VAL A 414 -26.75 -2.89 3.19
N GLY A 415 -27.38 -1.95 3.89
CA GLY A 415 -28.25 -0.95 3.28
C GLY A 415 -27.49 0.14 2.52
N GLU A 416 -28.19 0.89 1.65
CA GLU A 416 -27.56 1.96 0.86
C GLU A 416 -26.95 3.08 1.72
N GLU A 417 -27.53 3.38 2.88
CA GLU A 417 -26.95 4.38 3.80
C GLU A 417 -25.58 3.92 4.31
N ASP A 418 -25.45 2.65 4.69
CA ASP A 418 -24.19 2.09 5.18
C ASP A 418 -23.17 1.94 4.05
N ILE A 419 -23.60 1.55 2.84
CA ILE A 419 -22.73 1.56 1.65
C ILE A 419 -22.21 2.96 1.37
N ARG A 420 -23.09 3.98 1.39
CA ARG A 420 -22.68 5.38 1.23
C ARG A 420 -21.71 5.79 2.34
N HIS A 421 -21.95 5.37 3.58
CA HIS A 421 -21.07 5.67 4.70
C HIS A 421 -19.66 5.09 4.48
N ILE A 422 -19.59 3.82 4.08
CA ILE A 422 -18.35 3.10 3.80
C ILE A 422 -17.57 3.72 2.64
N LEU A 423 -18.25 4.13 1.56
CA LEU A 423 -17.61 4.65 0.36
C LEU A 423 -17.34 6.16 0.38
N VAL A 424 -18.01 6.92 1.25
CA VAL A 424 -17.96 8.39 1.26
C VAL A 424 -17.58 8.94 2.62
N ASP A 425 -18.36 8.62 3.67
CA ASP A 425 -18.17 9.25 4.98
C ASP A 425 -16.88 8.80 5.68
N ASN A 426 -16.54 7.51 5.59
CA ASN A 426 -15.30 6.97 6.16
C ASN A 426 -14.06 7.54 5.44
N PRO A 427 -13.97 7.50 4.09
CA PRO A 427 -12.94 8.22 3.36
C PRO A 427 -12.86 9.69 3.72
N ARG A 428 -14.01 10.38 3.86
CA ARG A 428 -14.05 11.81 4.22
C ARG A 428 -13.43 12.07 5.58
N ARG A 429 -13.81 11.29 6.59
CA ARG A 429 -13.28 11.37 7.94
C ARG A 429 -11.77 11.14 7.99
N LEU A 430 -11.26 10.19 7.21
CA LEU A 430 -9.87 9.78 7.24
C LEU A 430 -8.97 10.69 6.39
N LEU A 431 -9.43 11.11 5.22
CA LEU A 431 -8.67 11.98 4.30
C LEU A 431 -8.70 13.45 4.72
N THR A 432 -9.70 13.87 5.51
CA THR A 432 -9.71 15.21 6.08
C THR A 432 -8.61 15.31 7.12
N MET A 433 -7.67 16.24 6.96
CA MET A 433 -6.57 16.44 7.90
C MET A 433 -7.11 16.87 9.27
N ALA A 434 -6.72 16.13 10.30
CA ALA A 434 -7.07 16.47 11.68
C ALA A 434 -6.13 17.55 12.24
N SER A 435 -6.53 18.18 13.34
CA SER A 435 -5.59 18.98 14.13
C SER A 435 -4.47 18.09 14.67
N PRO A 436 -3.19 18.53 14.61
CA PRO A 436 -2.08 17.81 15.23
C PRO A 436 -2.31 17.52 16.71
N ARG A 437 -1.82 16.38 17.18
CA ARG A 437 -1.77 16.07 18.62
C ARG A 437 -0.42 16.53 19.20
N SER A 438 -0.47 17.35 20.24
CA SER A 438 0.69 17.86 21.00
C SER A 438 1.54 16.73 21.57
#